data_AF-H2CD17-F1
#
_entry.id   AF-H2CD17-F1
#
_cell.length_a   1.000
_cell.length_b   1.000
_cell.length_c   1.000
_cell.angle_alpha   90.00
_cell.angle_beta   90.00
_cell.angle_gamma   90.00
#
_symmetry.space_group_name_H-M   'P 1'
#
loop_
_entity.id
_entity.type
_entity.pdbx_description
1 polymer ?
#
loop_
_entity_poly.entity_id
_entity_poly.type
_entity_poly.pdbx_seq_one_letter_code
_entity_poly.pdbx_strand_id
1 'polypeptide(L)'
;MQQSLNEKRKVTRHKASRPILLSLFLFFVSCGDSAFGAPVYDVVVDPGHGGAPVRRNDDMWDPITRQYLNGYNMGMQYGEHYEYKIVLDISKKTRTYLKLTETEDGWKQFEKLLREFSSQKEFKRVVLRSHLTREDNWDDRGLSEDDPNVNVPYRHYDFPDPKNSSRMEQGRLSYINSLKPQLVVSIHLNPAGPKQSGGMAAVLAPGYRTFDQMRKITLGQAKPSAYRKLPWSCCWLRNQPGWSDYEVAMADTWVYFHGYWTNKKNTEPWLEKNRGFRYNMITWRYADEPGWEKEAAKKGPGPYALKYSEFRPEGRFWDRERSEPEFWRREAAVRGTQTKWGGDNHYASDELLRYLQYGLRQLSPEMRKPAAMGGIVPPFVSTYGLPTYINAISAYLEIAHLNVKRDRQMVLTKQDEIARSLAVGIYSLFAGMELKKDYKGPYRPAGKALDLGKYESYKEGNYFKIVTD
;
A
#
# COMPACT_ATOMS: atom_id res chain seq x y z
N MET A 1 -75.78 -39.61 -24.36
CA MET A 1 -77.23 -39.35 -24.48
C MET A 1 -77.41 -37.84 -24.37
N GLN A 2 -78.04 -37.18 -25.37
CA GLN A 2 -78.23 -35.71 -25.53
C GLN A 2 -76.91 -34.88 -25.61
N GLN A 3 -76.62 -34.16 -26.71
CA GLN A 3 -77.21 -32.88 -27.19
C GLN A 3 -76.96 -31.71 -26.21
N SER A 4 -76.45 -30.53 -26.58
CA SER A 4 -76.09 -29.96 -27.91
C SER A 4 -75.10 -28.75 -27.71
N LEU A 5 -74.64 -27.93 -28.68
CA LEU A 5 -74.92 -27.75 -30.12
C LEU A 5 -73.65 -27.23 -30.90
N ASN A 6 -73.78 -26.18 -31.72
CA ASN A 6 -72.80 -25.48 -32.57
C ASN A 6 -72.37 -24.12 -31.93
N GLU A 7 -71.30 -23.42 -32.30
CA GLU A 7 -71.00 -22.90 -33.65
C GLU A 7 -69.53 -22.67 -34.04
N LYS A 8 -69.32 -22.56 -35.36
CA LYS A 8 -68.03 -22.45 -36.04
C LYS A 8 -67.57 -21.00 -36.15
N ARG A 9 -66.28 -20.72 -35.92
CA ARG A 9 -65.54 -19.68 -36.67
C ARG A 9 -64.12 -20.16 -37.00
N LYS A 10 -63.82 -20.21 -38.31
CA LYS A 10 -62.45 -20.37 -38.83
C LYS A 10 -61.66 -19.11 -38.54
N VAL A 11 -60.46 -19.23 -37.98
CA VAL A 11 -59.38 -18.24 -38.15
C VAL A 11 -58.08 -19.00 -38.47
N THR A 12 -57.30 -18.42 -39.37
CA THR A 12 -56.11 -18.98 -40.02
C THR A 12 -54.91 -19.11 -39.07
N ARG A 13 -54.14 -20.20 -39.24
CA ARG A 13 -52.82 -20.36 -38.59
C ARG A 13 -51.79 -19.45 -39.29
N HIS A 14 -51.45 -18.32 -38.69
CA HIS A 14 -50.16 -17.68 -38.92
C HIS A 14 -49.16 -18.08 -37.82
N LYS A 15 -48.01 -18.63 -38.23
CA LYS A 15 -46.86 -18.83 -37.34
C LYS A 15 -46.27 -17.46 -37.00
N ALA A 16 -46.55 -16.94 -35.82
CA ALA A 16 -45.83 -15.78 -35.29
C ALA A 16 -44.42 -16.21 -34.88
N SER A 17 -43.41 -15.80 -35.65
CA SER A 17 -42.01 -15.86 -35.26
C SER A 17 -41.80 -14.98 -34.02
N ARG A 18 -41.49 -15.58 -32.88
CA ARG A 18 -41.06 -14.82 -31.69
C ARG A 18 -39.71 -14.15 -31.99
N PRO A 19 -39.58 -12.81 -31.92
CA PRO A 19 -38.26 -12.21 -31.89
C PRO A 19 -37.57 -12.61 -30.59
N ILE A 20 -36.41 -13.25 -30.71
CA ILE A 20 -35.51 -13.43 -29.57
C ILE A 20 -34.97 -12.03 -29.25
N LEU A 21 -35.52 -11.37 -28.22
CA LEU A 21 -34.89 -10.19 -27.65
C LEU A 21 -33.57 -10.66 -27.05
N LEU A 22 -32.48 -10.41 -27.78
CA LEU A 22 -31.13 -10.58 -27.28
C LEU A 22 -30.88 -9.47 -26.25
N SER A 23 -31.22 -9.74 -25.00
CA SER A 23 -30.92 -8.84 -23.89
C SER A 23 -29.40 -8.70 -23.75
N LEU A 24 -28.84 -7.68 -24.41
CA LEU A 24 -27.51 -7.20 -24.07
C LEU A 24 -27.55 -6.75 -22.61
N PHE A 25 -27.02 -7.59 -21.73
CA PHE A 25 -26.54 -7.16 -20.43
C PHE A 25 -25.33 -6.24 -20.66
N LEU A 26 -25.62 -4.98 -20.95
CA LEU A 26 -24.69 -3.89 -20.69
C LEU A 26 -24.41 -3.92 -19.19
N PHE A 27 -23.26 -4.47 -18.81
CA PHE A 27 -22.67 -4.25 -17.51
C PHE A 27 -22.40 -2.74 -17.38
N PHE A 28 -23.38 -2.02 -16.84
CA PHE A 28 -23.15 -0.70 -16.28
C PHE A 28 -22.22 -0.88 -15.07
N VAL A 29 -20.92 -0.80 -15.35
CA VAL A 29 -19.93 -0.50 -14.32
C VAL A 29 -20.40 0.81 -13.70
N SER A 30 -20.76 0.76 -12.42
CA SER A 30 -21.10 1.95 -11.62
C SER A 30 -19.81 2.73 -11.34
N CYS A 31 -19.26 3.34 -12.39
CA CYS A 31 -18.41 4.50 -12.24
C CYS A 31 -19.25 5.55 -11.53
N GLY A 32 -18.74 6.10 -10.42
CA GLY A 32 -19.29 7.32 -9.87
C GLY A 32 -19.03 8.42 -10.89
N ASP A 33 -20.02 8.72 -11.73
CA ASP A 33 -19.90 9.72 -12.79
C ASP A 33 -19.51 11.06 -12.16
N SER A 34 -18.30 11.52 -12.47
CA SER A 34 -17.98 12.92 -12.30
C SER A 34 -18.92 13.73 -13.21
N ALA A 35 -19.17 15.00 -12.87
CA ALA A 35 -20.02 15.90 -13.67
C ALA A 35 -19.55 16.11 -15.13
N PHE A 36 -18.44 15.48 -15.52
CA PHE A 36 -17.76 15.59 -16.82
C PHE A 36 -17.51 14.20 -17.47
N GLY A 37 -18.06 13.11 -16.93
CA GLY A 37 -17.93 11.75 -17.50
C GLY A 37 -16.52 11.13 -17.44
N ALA A 38 -15.59 11.74 -16.68
CA ALA A 38 -14.24 11.21 -16.49
C ALA A 38 -14.21 10.19 -15.33
N PRO A 39 -13.45 9.08 -15.43
CA PRO A 39 -13.26 8.12 -14.34
C PRO A 39 -12.68 8.77 -13.08
N VAL A 40 -13.21 8.39 -11.92
CA VAL A 40 -12.79 8.90 -10.61
C VAL A 40 -12.05 7.80 -9.83
N TYR A 41 -10.85 8.11 -9.33
CA TYR A 41 -10.06 7.23 -8.48
C TYR A 41 -9.72 7.93 -7.16
N ASP A 42 -9.85 7.20 -6.07
CA ASP A 42 -9.46 7.65 -4.73
C ASP A 42 -7.97 7.30 -4.51
N VAL A 43 -7.16 8.33 -4.22
CA VAL A 43 -5.71 8.21 -3.98
C VAL A 43 -5.38 8.78 -2.61
N VAL A 44 -4.67 8.02 -1.79
CA VAL A 44 -4.10 8.53 -0.53
C VAL A 44 -2.62 8.83 -0.74
N VAL A 45 -2.19 10.04 -0.39
CA VAL A 45 -0.78 10.38 -0.22
C VAL A 45 -0.49 10.34 1.28
N ASP A 46 0.35 9.40 1.70
CA ASP A 46 0.65 9.11 3.11
C ASP A 46 2.05 9.65 3.47
N PRO A 47 2.16 10.87 4.05
CA PRO A 47 3.42 11.35 4.60
C PRO A 47 3.82 10.49 5.82
N GLY A 48 4.97 9.84 5.70
CA GLY A 48 5.56 9.01 6.75
C GLY A 48 5.63 9.74 8.11
N HIS A 49 5.49 8.97 9.19
CA HIS A 49 5.67 9.45 10.57
C HIS A 49 4.72 10.61 10.92
N GLY A 50 5.13 11.58 11.75
CA GLY A 50 4.34 12.76 12.14
C GLY A 50 4.31 13.04 13.64
N GLY A 51 4.49 12.01 14.46
CA GLY A 51 4.52 12.09 15.92
C GLY A 51 5.88 12.40 16.56
N ALA A 52 5.85 12.68 17.86
CA ALA A 52 6.97 13.02 18.72
C ALA A 52 7.77 11.79 19.20
N PRO A 53 9.10 11.95 19.45
CA PRO A 53 9.97 10.87 19.93
C PRO A 53 9.85 10.61 21.43
N VAL A 54 8.69 10.12 21.85
CA VAL A 54 8.43 9.82 23.27
C VAL A 54 9.22 8.59 23.75
N ARG A 55 9.68 8.61 25.01
CA ARG A 55 10.45 7.50 25.63
C ARG A 55 9.62 6.28 26.06
N ARG A 56 8.31 6.30 25.79
CA ARG A 56 7.33 5.27 26.18
C ARG A 56 6.84 4.51 24.96
N ASN A 57 6.24 3.34 25.17
CA ASN A 57 5.41 2.74 24.13
C ASN A 57 4.15 3.58 23.93
N ASP A 58 3.86 3.95 22.68
CA ASP A 58 2.81 4.92 22.32
C ASP A 58 2.21 4.65 20.92
N ASP A 59 2.63 3.56 20.27
CA ASP A 59 2.13 3.09 18.98
C ASP A 59 1.83 1.58 19.03
N MET A 60 0.92 1.13 18.16
CA MET A 60 0.47 -0.26 18.04
C MET A 60 -0.14 -0.81 19.34
N TRP A 61 -1.38 -0.40 19.67
CA TRP A 61 -2.14 -0.93 20.81
C TRP A 61 -2.54 -2.39 20.60
N ASP A 62 -2.14 -3.26 21.52
CA ASP A 62 -2.54 -4.66 21.56
C ASP A 62 -3.71 -4.86 22.55
N PRO A 63 -4.90 -5.27 22.08
CA PRO A 63 -6.05 -5.48 22.95
C PRO A 63 -5.90 -6.72 23.86
N ILE A 64 -4.99 -7.66 23.57
CA ILE A 64 -4.73 -8.82 24.44
C ILE A 64 -3.98 -8.37 25.69
N THR A 65 -2.82 -7.70 25.53
CA THR A 65 -2.02 -7.21 26.68
C THR A 65 -2.54 -5.90 27.27
N ARG A 66 -3.42 -5.19 26.55
CA ARG A 66 -3.88 -3.83 26.87
C ARG A 66 -2.73 -2.84 27.04
N GLN A 67 -1.75 -2.93 26.15
CA GLN A 67 -0.56 -2.09 26.12
C GLN A 67 -0.20 -1.71 24.68
N TYR A 68 0.49 -0.58 24.52
CA TYR A 68 1.18 -0.28 23.26
C TYR A 68 2.42 -1.17 23.15
N LEU A 69 2.61 -1.82 22.00
CA LEU A 69 3.73 -2.75 21.80
C LEU A 69 5.03 -2.05 21.38
N ASN A 70 4.92 -0.85 20.79
CA ASN A 70 6.05 -0.11 20.25
C ASN A 70 6.12 1.33 20.79
N GLY A 71 7.34 1.85 20.94
CA GLY A 71 7.58 3.29 20.97
C GLY A 71 7.23 3.92 19.63
N TYR A 72 6.80 5.19 19.65
CA TYR A 72 6.48 5.90 18.42
C TYR A 72 7.74 6.13 17.59
N ASN A 73 7.72 5.75 16.31
CA ASN A 73 8.83 6.01 15.40
C ASN A 73 8.64 7.36 14.71
N MET A 74 9.43 8.36 15.09
CA MET A 74 9.41 9.71 14.48
C MET A 74 9.97 9.77 13.04
N GLY A 75 10.62 8.70 12.57
CA GLY A 75 11.39 8.69 11.33
C GLY A 75 12.84 9.15 11.54
N MET A 76 13.54 9.36 10.43
CA MET A 76 14.95 9.74 10.42
C MET A 76 15.16 11.23 10.78
N GLN A 77 16.23 11.52 11.53
CA GLN A 77 16.71 12.87 11.84
C GLN A 77 18.16 13.04 11.38
N TYR A 78 18.49 14.20 10.81
CA TYR A 78 19.87 14.62 10.59
C TYR A 78 20.03 16.11 10.95
N GLY A 79 20.62 16.38 12.12
CA GLY A 79 20.70 17.74 12.67
C GLY A 79 19.31 18.31 12.93
N GLU A 80 19.03 19.48 12.39
CA GLU A 80 17.72 20.15 12.44
C GLU A 80 16.68 19.61 11.44
N HIS A 81 17.09 18.71 10.54
CA HIS A 81 16.21 18.16 9.51
C HIS A 81 15.55 16.87 9.99
N TYR A 82 14.22 16.83 9.88
CA TYR A 82 13.40 15.69 10.28
C TYR A 82 12.62 15.16 9.08
N GLU A 83 12.59 13.84 8.92
CA GLU A 83 11.84 13.16 7.86
C GLU A 83 10.37 13.58 7.85
N TYR A 84 9.70 13.52 9.00
CA TYR A 84 8.27 13.76 9.11
C TYR A 84 7.82 15.13 8.57
N LYS A 85 8.66 16.17 8.70
CA LYS A 85 8.38 17.50 8.12
C LYS A 85 8.56 17.50 6.61
N ILE A 86 9.71 17.02 6.13
CA ILE A 86 10.08 17.02 4.71
C ILE A 86 9.06 16.22 3.88
N VAL A 87 8.63 15.05 4.35
CA VAL A 87 7.65 14.22 3.63
C VAL A 87 6.24 14.78 3.70
N LEU A 88 5.87 15.53 4.76
CA LEU A 88 4.59 16.26 4.80
C LEU A 88 4.54 17.35 3.73
N ASP A 89 5.58 18.17 3.61
CA ASP A 89 5.63 19.26 2.63
C ASP A 89 5.55 18.73 1.20
N ILE A 90 6.32 17.68 0.89
CA ILE A 90 6.27 16.99 -0.41
C ILE A 90 4.88 16.40 -0.67
N SER A 91 4.25 15.79 0.34
CA SER A 91 2.91 15.20 0.23
C SER A 91 1.83 16.26 -0.01
N LYS A 92 1.87 17.39 0.73
CA LYS A 92 0.99 18.55 0.54
C LYS A 92 1.09 19.10 -0.88
N LYS A 93 2.32 19.33 -1.37
CA LYS A 93 2.57 19.77 -2.76
C LYS A 93 2.06 18.75 -3.79
N THR A 94 2.29 17.46 -3.55
CA THR A 94 1.81 16.38 -4.45
C THR A 94 0.28 16.38 -4.54
N ARG A 95 -0.42 16.51 -3.41
CA ARG A 95 -1.88 16.64 -3.37
C ARG A 95 -2.38 17.89 -4.10
N THR A 96 -1.69 19.04 -3.97
CA THR A 96 -2.05 20.25 -4.73
C THR A 96 -2.04 20.00 -6.24
N TYR A 97 -1.04 19.29 -6.76
CA TYR A 97 -1.00 18.92 -8.18
C TYR A 97 -2.06 17.88 -8.56
N LEU A 98 -2.34 16.89 -7.72
CA LEU A 98 -3.41 15.92 -7.97
C LEU A 98 -4.80 16.57 -8.01
N LYS A 99 -5.08 17.53 -7.10
CA LYS A 99 -6.35 18.29 -7.07
C LYS A 99 -6.63 19.08 -8.35
N LEU A 100 -5.62 19.41 -9.16
CA LEU A 100 -5.85 20.02 -10.47
C LEU A 100 -6.72 19.12 -11.37
N THR A 101 -6.68 17.80 -11.19
CA THR A 101 -7.50 16.87 -11.99
C THR A 101 -9.01 16.95 -11.69
N GLU A 102 -9.42 17.57 -10.58
CA GLU A 102 -10.80 17.58 -10.09
C GLU A 102 -11.70 18.60 -10.80
N THR A 103 -11.14 19.57 -11.54
CA THR A 103 -11.89 20.64 -12.24
C THR A 103 -11.45 20.79 -13.69
N GLU A 104 -12.22 21.52 -14.51
CA GLU A 104 -11.87 21.74 -15.93
C GLU A 104 -10.65 22.64 -16.11
N ASP A 105 -10.61 23.77 -15.38
CA ASP A 105 -9.48 24.71 -15.44
C ASP A 105 -8.25 24.21 -14.70
N GLY A 106 -8.44 23.39 -13.66
CA GLY A 106 -7.37 22.59 -13.10
C GLY A 106 -6.83 21.58 -14.12
N TRP A 107 -7.69 20.87 -14.84
CA TRP A 107 -7.25 19.88 -15.84
C TRP A 107 -6.43 20.52 -16.96
N LYS A 108 -6.80 21.72 -17.43
CA LYS A 108 -5.99 22.51 -18.38
C LYS A 108 -4.59 22.86 -17.84
N GLN A 109 -4.44 23.04 -16.53
CA GLN A 109 -3.14 23.24 -15.87
C GLN A 109 -2.37 21.93 -15.70
N PHE A 110 -3.07 20.85 -15.35
CA PHE A 110 -2.48 19.51 -15.22
C PHE A 110 -1.98 18.99 -16.58
N GLU A 111 -2.68 19.24 -17.68
CA GLU A 111 -2.17 18.93 -19.03
C GLU A 111 -0.88 19.67 -19.37
N LYS A 112 -0.73 20.94 -18.96
CA LYS A 112 0.54 21.67 -19.17
C LYS A 112 1.69 20.97 -18.43
N LEU A 113 1.43 20.55 -17.19
CA LEU A 113 2.37 19.74 -16.41
C LEU A 113 2.71 18.40 -17.10
N LEU A 114 1.71 17.67 -17.63
CA LEU A 114 1.93 16.41 -18.35
C LEU A 114 2.78 16.62 -19.62
N ARG A 115 2.62 17.73 -20.34
CA ARG A 115 3.42 18.11 -21.53
C ARG A 115 4.88 18.46 -21.22
N GLU A 116 5.23 18.69 -19.96
CA GLU A 116 6.64 18.76 -19.55
C GLU A 116 7.31 17.38 -19.52
N PHE A 117 6.54 16.32 -19.32
CA PHE A 117 7.01 14.92 -19.23
C PHE A 117 6.80 14.13 -20.53
N SER A 118 5.80 14.50 -21.34
CA SER A 118 5.32 13.76 -22.50
C SER A 118 5.32 14.59 -23.78
N SER A 119 5.37 13.92 -24.94
CA SER A 119 5.10 14.50 -26.27
C SER A 119 3.80 13.99 -26.90
N GLN A 120 2.97 13.24 -26.16
CA GLN A 120 1.70 12.74 -26.69
C GLN A 120 0.73 13.91 -26.94
N LYS A 121 -0.12 13.76 -27.96
CA LYS A 121 -1.02 14.85 -28.40
C LYS A 121 -2.11 15.12 -27.36
N GLU A 122 -2.74 14.06 -26.88
CA GLU A 122 -3.93 14.06 -26.03
C GLU A 122 -3.69 13.27 -24.73
N PHE A 123 -4.34 13.69 -23.66
CA PHE A 123 -4.26 13.05 -22.35
C PHE A 123 -5.65 12.59 -21.93
N LYS A 124 -5.79 11.32 -21.52
CA LYS A 124 -7.06 10.80 -21.01
C LYS A 124 -7.38 11.49 -19.68
N ARG A 125 -8.44 12.28 -19.64
CA ARG A 125 -8.91 12.90 -18.39
C ARG A 125 -9.34 11.82 -17.40
N VAL A 126 -8.84 11.93 -16.17
CA VAL A 126 -9.23 11.16 -14.99
C VAL A 126 -9.29 12.13 -13.82
N VAL A 127 -10.10 11.84 -12.81
CA VAL A 127 -10.17 12.60 -11.55
C VAL A 127 -9.46 11.80 -10.47
N LEU A 128 -8.42 12.37 -9.87
CA LEU A 128 -7.61 11.77 -8.81
C LEU A 128 -7.98 12.42 -7.47
N ARG A 129 -9.09 11.97 -6.88
CA ARG A 129 -9.57 12.49 -5.59
C ARG A 129 -8.52 12.16 -4.53
N SER A 130 -7.84 13.21 -4.04
CA SER A 130 -6.60 13.04 -3.30
C SER A 130 -6.70 13.41 -1.82
N HIS A 131 -6.33 12.45 -0.98
CA HIS A 131 -6.42 12.53 0.49
C HIS A 131 -5.01 12.54 1.12
N LEU A 132 -4.88 13.09 2.32
CA LEU A 132 -3.67 12.97 3.16
C LEU A 132 -4.01 12.15 4.41
N THR A 133 -3.07 11.35 4.91
CA THR A 133 -3.22 10.65 6.21
C THR A 133 -3.06 11.55 7.42
N ARG A 134 -2.44 12.74 7.24
CA ARG A 134 -2.32 13.82 8.21
C ARG A 134 -2.04 15.13 7.49
N GLU A 135 -2.51 16.25 8.04
CA GLU A 135 -2.24 17.59 7.49
C GLU A 135 -1.27 18.42 8.35
N ASP A 136 -0.85 17.88 9.50
CA ASP A 136 0.02 18.52 10.49
C ASP A 136 1.13 17.55 10.99
N ASN A 137 2.01 18.09 11.82
CA ASN A 137 2.99 17.35 12.65
C ASN A 137 2.70 17.62 14.13
N TRP A 138 3.26 16.81 15.02
CA TRP A 138 3.04 16.93 16.47
C TRP A 138 3.39 18.32 17.03
N ASP A 139 4.42 18.97 16.49
CA ASP A 139 4.90 20.28 16.92
C ASP A 139 4.09 21.46 16.35
N ASP A 140 3.22 21.21 15.35
CA ASP A 140 2.22 22.17 14.90
C ASP A 140 1.01 22.26 15.85
N ARG A 141 0.83 21.26 16.75
CA ARG A 141 -0.38 21.09 17.58
C ARG A 141 -0.33 21.78 18.95
N GLY A 142 0.80 22.41 19.30
CA GLY A 142 0.98 23.10 20.59
C GLY A 142 1.00 22.18 21.83
N LEU A 143 1.21 20.88 21.65
CA LEU A 143 1.40 19.90 22.74
C LEU A 143 2.89 19.70 23.01
N SER A 144 3.27 19.44 24.26
CA SER A 144 4.64 19.03 24.60
C SER A 144 4.89 17.55 24.27
N GLU A 145 6.17 17.17 24.13
CA GLU A 145 6.56 15.76 23.93
C GLU A 145 6.09 14.84 25.08
N ASP A 146 6.00 15.37 26.31
CA ASP A 146 5.55 14.62 27.48
C ASP A 146 4.03 14.35 27.48
N ASP A 147 3.22 15.10 26.71
CA ASP A 147 1.76 14.93 26.69
C ASP A 147 1.38 13.48 26.28
N PRO A 148 0.52 12.77 27.03
CA PRO A 148 0.13 11.40 26.72
C PRO A 148 -0.62 11.24 25.38
N ASN A 149 -1.09 12.34 24.80
CA ASN A 149 -1.87 12.42 23.57
C ASN A 149 -1.12 13.08 22.39
N VAL A 150 0.17 13.41 22.56
CA VAL A 150 0.98 14.04 21.51
C VAL A 150 0.96 13.24 20.19
N ASN A 151 0.95 11.91 20.30
CA ASN A 151 1.00 10.98 19.17
C ASN A 151 -0.36 10.46 18.68
N VAL A 152 -1.46 10.78 19.36
CA VAL A 152 -2.81 10.25 19.07
C VAL A 152 -3.18 10.27 17.58
N PRO A 153 -3.03 11.37 16.82
CA PRO A 153 -3.40 11.40 15.40
C PRO A 153 -2.47 10.62 14.46
N TYR A 154 -1.30 10.20 14.93
CA TYR A 154 -0.22 9.68 14.08
C TYR A 154 0.03 8.18 14.25
N ARG A 155 -0.62 7.55 15.24
CA ARG A 155 -0.57 6.11 15.53
C ARG A 155 -0.91 5.26 14.31
N HIS A 156 -0.22 4.15 14.14
CA HIS A 156 -0.35 3.30 12.96
C HIS A 156 -1.60 2.42 13.00
N TYR A 157 -1.93 1.91 14.19
CA TYR A 157 -3.06 1.03 14.49
C TYR A 157 -4.09 1.70 15.40
N ASP A 158 -5.27 1.09 15.52
CA ASP A 158 -6.38 1.60 16.31
C ASP A 158 -6.02 1.59 17.80
N PHE A 159 -6.61 2.51 18.55
CA PHE A 159 -6.29 2.72 19.96
C PHE A 159 -7.53 3.14 20.75
N PRO A 160 -7.59 2.88 22.07
CA PRO A 160 -8.69 3.35 22.90
C PRO A 160 -8.74 4.88 22.94
N ASP A 161 -9.92 5.48 22.80
CA ASP A 161 -10.13 6.92 22.92
C ASP A 161 -9.62 7.39 24.30
N PRO A 162 -8.64 8.33 24.36
CA PRO A 162 -8.12 8.85 25.62
C PRO A 162 -9.18 9.46 26.54
N LYS A 163 -10.31 9.91 25.99
CA LYS A 163 -11.46 10.46 26.74
C LYS A 163 -12.48 9.38 27.13
N ASN A 164 -12.54 8.27 26.41
CA ASN A 164 -13.45 7.16 26.67
C ASN A 164 -12.87 5.82 26.22
N SER A 165 -12.09 5.17 27.10
CA SER A 165 -11.42 3.90 26.80
C SER A 165 -12.33 2.70 26.46
N SER A 166 -13.65 2.85 26.49
CA SER A 166 -14.60 1.85 25.96
C SER A 166 -14.83 1.97 24.44
N ARG A 167 -14.39 3.06 23.82
CA ARG A 167 -14.44 3.31 22.38
C ARG A 167 -13.04 3.20 21.77
N MET A 168 -12.96 2.64 20.58
CA MET A 168 -11.73 2.65 19.76
C MET A 168 -11.77 3.80 18.77
N GLU A 169 -10.63 4.47 18.60
CA GLU A 169 -10.37 5.42 17.51
C GLU A 169 -9.55 4.77 16.40
N GLN A 170 -9.74 5.26 15.18
CA GLN A 170 -9.01 4.78 14.01
C GLN A 170 -7.56 5.25 14.02
N GLY A 171 -6.63 4.31 13.92
CA GLY A 171 -5.26 4.58 13.52
C GLY A 171 -5.14 4.76 12.00
N ARG A 172 -3.91 5.10 11.56
CA ARG A 172 -3.59 5.39 10.16
C ARG A 172 -4.13 4.34 9.18
N LEU A 173 -3.96 3.04 9.45
CA LEU A 173 -4.37 1.99 8.50
C LEU A 173 -5.89 1.87 8.36
N SER A 174 -6.64 1.99 9.45
CA SER A 174 -8.10 1.96 9.44
C SER A 174 -8.67 3.20 8.74
N TYR A 175 -8.08 4.38 8.99
CA TYR A 175 -8.42 5.60 8.26
C TYR A 175 -8.20 5.43 6.75
N ILE A 176 -7.04 4.89 6.32
CA ILE A 176 -6.77 4.60 4.90
C ILE A 176 -7.81 3.64 4.31
N ASN A 177 -8.15 2.56 5.02
CA ASN A 177 -9.19 1.62 4.57
C ASN A 177 -10.57 2.28 4.50
N SER A 178 -10.90 3.22 5.40
CA SER A 178 -12.17 3.97 5.36
C SER A 178 -12.37 4.79 4.07
N LEU A 179 -11.27 5.25 3.46
CA LEU A 179 -11.28 6.00 2.19
C LEU A 179 -11.45 5.10 0.96
N LYS A 180 -11.34 3.76 1.13
CA LYS A 180 -11.46 2.74 0.08
C LYS A 180 -10.62 3.05 -1.20
N PRO A 181 -9.33 3.40 -1.11
CA PRO A 181 -8.54 3.91 -2.24
C PRO A 181 -8.07 2.82 -3.20
N GLN A 182 -7.90 3.17 -4.47
CA GLN A 182 -7.23 2.30 -5.44
C GLN A 182 -5.70 2.29 -5.23
N LEU A 183 -5.12 3.44 -4.87
CA LEU A 183 -3.67 3.62 -4.68
C LEU A 183 -3.37 4.36 -3.38
N VAL A 184 -2.40 3.86 -2.63
CA VAL A 184 -1.78 4.57 -1.51
C VAL A 184 -0.30 4.79 -1.81
N VAL A 185 0.12 6.05 -1.81
CA VAL A 185 1.51 6.47 -2.05
C VAL A 185 2.09 6.93 -0.72
N SER A 186 2.91 6.09 -0.10
CA SER A 186 3.55 6.42 1.18
C SER A 186 4.97 6.93 0.94
N ILE A 187 5.32 8.07 1.55
CA ILE A 187 6.54 8.82 1.24
C ILE A 187 7.41 8.90 2.51
N HIS A 188 8.63 8.36 2.40
CA HIS A 188 9.59 8.17 3.49
C HIS A 188 11.04 8.52 3.06
N LEU A 189 11.93 8.67 4.05
CA LEU A 189 13.36 8.92 3.90
C LEU A 189 14.20 7.95 4.76
N ASN A 190 15.11 7.21 4.14
CA ASN A 190 15.90 6.21 4.85
C ASN A 190 17.09 6.77 5.65
N PRO A 191 17.54 6.04 6.69
CA PRO A 191 18.92 6.07 7.16
C PRO A 191 19.84 5.27 6.22
N ALA A 192 20.91 5.88 5.69
CA ALA A 192 21.94 5.11 4.98
C ALA A 192 22.86 4.42 5.98
N GLY A 193 23.04 3.11 5.82
CA GLY A 193 24.01 2.33 6.58
C GLY A 193 25.46 2.66 6.19
N PRO A 194 26.46 2.22 6.98
CA PRO A 194 27.87 2.40 6.63
C PRO A 194 28.17 1.89 5.21
N LYS A 195 28.83 2.74 4.40
CA LYS A 195 29.18 2.51 2.98
C LYS A 195 28.01 2.47 1.99
N GLN A 196 26.75 2.68 2.38
CA GLN A 196 25.69 2.96 1.40
C GLN A 196 25.90 4.32 0.75
N SER A 197 25.78 4.39 -0.57
CA SER A 197 25.93 5.61 -1.37
C SER A 197 24.65 6.44 -1.47
N GLY A 198 23.59 6.09 -0.73
CA GLY A 198 22.25 6.65 -0.82
C GLY A 198 21.47 6.17 -2.06
N GLY A 199 20.36 6.84 -2.36
CA GLY A 199 19.42 6.46 -3.42
C GLY A 199 17.97 6.39 -2.97
N MET A 200 17.17 5.70 -3.78
CA MET A 200 15.74 5.52 -3.66
C MET A 200 15.42 4.02 -3.62
N ALA A 201 14.39 3.60 -2.89
CA ALA A 201 13.95 2.20 -2.88
C ALA A 201 12.44 2.06 -2.71
N ALA A 202 11.87 0.97 -3.22
CA ALA A 202 10.54 0.55 -2.83
C ALA A 202 10.59 -0.18 -1.47
N VAL A 203 9.51 -0.11 -0.69
CA VAL A 203 9.32 -0.93 0.52
C VAL A 203 8.19 -1.91 0.25
N LEU A 204 8.42 -3.19 0.51
CA LEU A 204 7.52 -4.27 0.13
C LEU A 204 7.30 -5.25 1.29
N ALA A 205 6.09 -5.81 1.34
CA ALA A 205 5.78 -6.99 2.13
C ALA A 205 5.42 -8.14 1.18
N PRO A 206 5.97 -9.36 1.35
CA PRO A 206 5.54 -10.54 0.62
C PRO A 206 4.11 -10.95 0.93
N GLY A 207 3.56 -11.88 0.15
CA GLY A 207 2.23 -12.46 0.36
C GLY A 207 2.25 -13.79 1.13
N TYR A 208 1.06 -14.34 1.35
CA TYR A 208 0.86 -15.63 2.01
C TYR A 208 1.71 -16.76 1.40
N ARG A 209 1.89 -16.78 0.07
CA ARG A 209 2.64 -17.84 -0.63
C ARG A 209 4.11 -17.86 -0.22
N THR A 210 4.74 -16.69 -0.10
CA THR A 210 6.11 -16.58 0.39
C THR A 210 6.22 -16.98 1.86
N PHE A 211 5.34 -16.47 2.73
CA PHE A 211 5.38 -16.80 4.15
C PHE A 211 5.06 -18.29 4.42
N ASP A 212 4.11 -18.91 3.73
CA ASP A 212 3.84 -20.35 3.87
C ASP A 212 5.00 -21.21 3.36
N GLN A 213 5.74 -20.76 2.34
CA GLN A 213 6.98 -21.42 1.92
C GLN A 213 8.08 -21.35 2.99
N MET A 214 8.13 -20.26 3.78
CA MET A 214 9.03 -20.13 4.93
C MET A 214 8.55 -20.98 6.12
N ARG A 215 7.24 -20.98 6.41
CA ARG A 215 6.61 -21.86 7.41
C ARG A 215 6.94 -23.34 7.18
N LYS A 216 6.91 -23.79 5.92
CA LYS A 216 7.31 -25.16 5.53
C LYS A 216 8.76 -25.48 5.89
N ILE A 217 9.67 -24.50 5.92
CA ILE A 217 11.05 -24.70 6.38
C ILE A 217 11.07 -24.97 7.88
N THR A 218 10.35 -24.18 8.70
CA THR A 218 10.25 -24.42 10.15
C THR A 218 9.61 -25.77 10.48
N LEU A 219 8.61 -26.19 9.69
CA LEU A 219 7.96 -27.50 9.82
C LEU A 219 8.80 -28.69 9.31
N GLY A 220 10.02 -28.47 8.81
CA GLY A 220 10.85 -29.52 8.20
C GLY A 220 10.33 -30.05 6.86
N GLN A 221 9.27 -29.47 6.33
CA GLN A 221 8.62 -29.83 5.05
C GLN A 221 9.37 -29.26 3.83
N ALA A 222 10.29 -28.31 4.04
CA ALA A 222 11.18 -27.76 3.03
C ALA A 222 12.59 -27.53 3.59
N LYS A 223 13.61 -27.62 2.75
CA LYS A 223 15.00 -27.32 3.13
C LYS A 223 15.24 -25.80 3.18
N PRO A 224 16.14 -25.27 4.04
CA PRO A 224 16.48 -23.84 4.07
C PRO A 224 16.92 -23.24 2.73
N SER A 225 17.46 -24.05 1.82
CA SER A 225 17.77 -23.65 0.45
C SER A 225 16.56 -23.19 -0.39
N ALA A 226 15.33 -23.49 0.04
CA ALA A 226 14.11 -22.95 -0.56
C ALA A 226 14.02 -21.42 -0.42
N TYR A 227 14.47 -20.85 0.70
CA TYR A 227 14.52 -19.38 0.88
C TYR A 227 15.35 -18.71 -0.22
N ARG A 228 16.55 -19.23 -0.50
CA ARG A 228 17.47 -18.67 -1.53
C ARG A 228 16.95 -18.80 -2.97
N LYS A 229 15.83 -19.48 -3.20
CA LYS A 229 15.13 -19.55 -4.49
C LYS A 229 13.96 -18.56 -4.58
N LEU A 230 13.58 -17.91 -3.48
CA LEU A 230 12.54 -16.88 -3.47
C LEU A 230 13.08 -15.58 -4.11
N PRO A 231 12.28 -14.87 -4.91
CA PRO A 231 12.67 -13.57 -5.48
C PRO A 231 13.07 -12.54 -4.41
N TRP A 232 12.44 -12.64 -3.24
CA TRP A 232 12.63 -11.80 -2.05
C TRP A 232 13.98 -11.96 -1.33
N SER A 233 14.74 -13.02 -1.64
CA SER A 233 15.87 -13.44 -0.79
C SER A 233 17.13 -12.58 -0.87
N CYS A 234 17.23 -11.69 -1.86
CA CYS A 234 18.33 -10.73 -2.03
C CYS A 234 18.08 -9.37 -1.35
N CYS A 235 16.85 -9.12 -0.92
CA CYS A 235 16.35 -7.80 -0.52
C CYS A 235 15.67 -7.77 0.87
N TRP A 236 15.74 -8.88 1.62
CA TRP A 236 15.22 -8.91 2.99
C TRP A 236 16.03 -8.00 3.92
N LEU A 237 15.33 -7.10 4.61
CA LEU A 237 15.95 -6.08 5.43
C LEU A 237 16.64 -6.71 6.65
N ARG A 238 17.93 -6.44 6.83
CA ARG A 238 18.70 -6.89 8.00
C ARG A 238 18.63 -5.85 9.12
N ASN A 239 17.50 -5.83 9.83
CA ASN A 239 17.21 -4.86 10.90
C ASN A 239 17.65 -5.33 12.31
N GLN A 240 18.02 -6.60 12.50
CA GLN A 240 18.46 -7.15 13.79
C GLN A 240 19.99 -7.39 13.81
N PRO A 241 20.74 -6.76 14.73
CA PRO A 241 22.18 -7.00 14.87
C PRO A 241 22.54 -8.47 15.08
N GLY A 242 23.54 -8.94 14.34
CA GLY A 242 24.03 -10.32 14.42
C GLY A 242 23.12 -11.38 13.79
N TRP A 243 22.10 -10.98 13.03
CA TRP A 243 21.20 -11.87 12.28
C TRP A 243 21.43 -11.72 10.77
N SER A 244 21.32 -12.82 10.05
CA SER A 244 21.30 -12.87 8.59
C SER A 244 19.93 -12.46 8.02
N ASP A 245 19.90 -12.17 6.72
CA ASP A 245 18.66 -11.96 5.96
C ASP A 245 17.66 -13.12 6.13
N TYR A 246 18.14 -14.37 6.10
CA TYR A 246 17.35 -15.56 6.33
C TYR A 246 16.75 -15.61 7.74
N GLU A 247 17.55 -15.35 8.78
CA GLU A 247 17.06 -15.37 10.16
C GLU A 247 16.01 -14.27 10.42
N VAL A 248 16.21 -13.06 9.86
CA VAL A 248 15.19 -12.00 9.93
C VAL A 248 13.94 -12.38 9.13
N ALA A 249 14.09 -13.00 7.95
CA ALA A 249 12.96 -13.49 7.17
C ALA A 249 12.15 -14.58 7.89
N MET A 250 12.82 -15.43 8.67
CA MET A 250 12.13 -16.35 9.58
C MET A 250 11.37 -15.58 10.68
N ALA A 251 12.00 -14.64 11.40
CA ALA A 251 11.30 -13.85 12.41
C ALA A 251 10.10 -13.07 11.88
N ASP A 252 10.22 -12.48 10.69
CA ASP A 252 9.10 -11.87 9.97
C ASP A 252 7.98 -12.89 9.66
N THR A 253 8.32 -14.10 9.21
CA THR A 253 7.34 -15.17 8.99
C THR A 253 6.58 -15.51 10.27
N TRP A 254 7.25 -15.56 11.42
CA TRP A 254 6.59 -15.76 12.72
C TRP A 254 5.71 -14.57 13.13
N VAL A 255 6.11 -13.33 12.85
CA VAL A 255 5.26 -12.15 13.11
C VAL A 255 3.98 -12.23 12.29
N TYR A 256 4.10 -12.63 11.02
CA TYR A 256 2.98 -12.75 10.10
C TYR A 256 1.93 -13.79 10.57
N PHE A 257 2.36 -14.98 11.01
CA PHE A 257 1.44 -16.04 11.44
C PHE A 257 1.04 -16.03 12.92
N HIS A 258 1.92 -15.57 13.81
CA HIS A 258 1.76 -15.73 15.26
C HIS A 258 1.76 -14.42 16.05
N GLY A 259 2.11 -13.29 15.43
CA GLY A 259 2.24 -12.01 16.14
C GLY A 259 3.48 -11.89 17.04
N TYR A 260 4.44 -12.82 16.97
CA TYR A 260 5.70 -12.77 17.72
C TYR A 260 6.89 -12.94 16.79
N TRP A 261 8.07 -12.42 17.15
CA TRP A 261 9.31 -12.91 16.54
C TRP A 261 9.57 -14.36 16.95
N THR A 262 10.54 -15.03 16.32
CA THR A 262 11.08 -16.32 16.81
C THR A 262 12.40 -16.12 17.55
N ASN A 263 12.79 -17.11 18.35
CA ASN A 263 14.16 -17.20 18.85
C ASN A 263 15.16 -17.33 17.67
N LYS A 264 16.46 -17.07 17.88
CA LYS A 264 17.45 -17.15 16.79
C LYS A 264 17.56 -18.56 16.15
N LYS A 265 17.14 -19.60 16.86
CA LYS A 265 17.13 -20.99 16.37
C LYS A 265 15.94 -21.31 15.45
N ASN A 266 14.96 -20.39 15.31
CA ASN A 266 13.72 -20.61 14.57
C ASN A 266 12.92 -21.84 15.08
N THR A 267 12.84 -22.02 16.40
CA THR A 267 12.16 -23.19 17.02
C THR A 267 10.93 -22.82 17.85
N GLU A 268 10.87 -21.62 18.40
CA GLU A 268 9.81 -21.19 19.33
C GLU A 268 9.57 -19.66 19.20
N PRO A 269 8.42 -19.14 19.65
CA PRO A 269 8.16 -17.71 19.63
C PRO A 269 8.98 -17.01 20.73
N TRP A 270 9.56 -15.87 20.38
CA TRP A 270 10.24 -14.98 21.31
C TRP A 270 9.20 -14.07 21.97
N LEU A 271 8.70 -14.46 23.15
CA LEU A 271 7.55 -13.83 23.80
C LEU A 271 7.78 -12.36 24.17
N GLU A 272 9.01 -11.98 24.56
CA GLU A 272 9.39 -10.58 24.83
C GLU A 272 9.45 -9.71 23.55
N LYS A 273 9.30 -10.32 22.37
CA LYS A 273 9.20 -9.65 21.07
C LYS A 273 7.79 -9.81 20.50
N ASN A 274 6.78 -9.57 21.34
CA ASN A 274 5.38 -9.41 20.93
C ASN A 274 5.25 -8.28 19.89
N ARG A 275 4.56 -8.57 18.79
CA ARG A 275 4.21 -7.65 17.70
C ARG A 275 2.70 -7.63 17.40
N GLY A 276 1.91 -8.37 18.18
CA GLY A 276 0.45 -8.45 18.15
C GLY A 276 -0.10 -9.22 16.95
N PHE A 277 -1.36 -9.67 17.07
CA PHE A 277 -2.13 -10.17 15.93
C PHE A 277 -2.63 -8.97 15.12
N ARG A 278 -1.71 -8.33 14.38
CA ARG A 278 -1.87 -7.02 13.72
C ARG A 278 -3.12 -6.85 12.88
N TYR A 279 -3.60 -7.93 12.28
CA TYR A 279 -4.82 -7.92 11.47
C TYR A 279 -6.11 -7.72 12.28
N ASN A 280 -6.04 -7.89 13.61
CA ASN A 280 -7.11 -7.57 14.57
C ASN A 280 -6.80 -6.32 15.42
N MET A 281 -5.72 -5.59 15.11
CA MET A 281 -5.36 -4.30 15.73
C MET A 281 -5.87 -3.11 14.89
N ILE A 282 -6.69 -3.37 13.86
CA ILE A 282 -7.25 -2.36 12.94
C ILE A 282 -8.72 -2.67 12.60
N THR A 283 -9.50 -1.63 12.31
CA THR A 283 -10.90 -1.71 11.92
C THR A 283 -11.03 -1.90 10.42
N TRP A 284 -11.52 -3.07 10.02
CA TRP A 284 -11.79 -3.49 8.64
C TRP A 284 -12.58 -4.80 8.62
N ARG A 285 -13.21 -5.14 7.48
CA ARG A 285 -13.99 -6.37 7.27
C ARG A 285 -13.25 -7.68 7.58
N TYR A 286 -11.92 -7.66 7.59
CA TYR A 286 -11.10 -8.89 7.70
C TYR A 286 -10.61 -9.19 9.12
N ALA A 287 -10.88 -8.31 10.09
CA ALA A 287 -10.66 -8.64 11.50
C ALA A 287 -11.56 -9.82 11.92
N ASP A 288 -11.14 -10.56 12.93
CA ASP A 288 -11.95 -11.62 13.53
C ASP A 288 -13.08 -11.05 14.39
N GLU A 289 -14.06 -11.89 14.72
CA GLU A 289 -15.26 -11.48 15.46
C GLU A 289 -14.94 -11.02 16.91
N PRO A 290 -15.74 -10.11 17.50
CA PRO A 290 -15.52 -9.60 18.85
C PRO A 290 -15.38 -10.70 19.90
N GLY A 291 -14.35 -10.59 20.76
CA GLY A 291 -14.01 -11.59 21.76
C GLY A 291 -12.91 -12.58 21.33
N TRP A 292 -12.38 -12.43 20.11
CA TRP A 292 -11.22 -13.16 19.61
C TRP A 292 -10.00 -13.13 20.56
N GLU A 293 -9.85 -12.05 21.34
CA GLU A 293 -8.78 -11.88 22.32
C GLU A 293 -8.79 -12.99 23.38
N LYS A 294 -10.00 -13.46 23.76
CA LYS A 294 -10.18 -14.55 24.72
C LYS A 294 -9.75 -15.90 24.14
N GLU A 295 -9.93 -16.11 22.84
CA GLU A 295 -9.47 -17.31 22.15
C GLU A 295 -7.95 -17.26 21.95
N ALA A 296 -7.40 -16.11 21.56
CA ALA A 296 -5.97 -15.89 21.44
C ALA A 296 -5.23 -16.10 22.79
N ALA A 297 -5.82 -15.62 23.89
CA ALA A 297 -5.27 -15.80 25.24
C ALA A 297 -5.15 -17.27 25.68
N LYS A 298 -5.95 -18.19 25.13
CA LYS A 298 -5.85 -19.64 25.42
C LYS A 298 -4.60 -20.28 24.80
N LYS A 299 -4.00 -19.68 23.78
CA LYS A 299 -2.79 -20.17 23.08
C LYS A 299 -2.94 -21.60 22.50
N GLY A 300 -4.18 -22.03 22.24
CA GLY A 300 -4.49 -23.35 21.70
C GLY A 300 -4.36 -23.43 20.17
N PRO A 301 -4.64 -24.60 19.57
CA PRO A 301 -4.68 -24.79 18.11
C PRO A 301 -5.71 -23.88 17.43
N GLY A 302 -5.39 -23.38 16.23
CA GLY A 302 -6.22 -22.40 15.50
C GLY A 302 -5.40 -21.23 14.95
N PRO A 303 -6.03 -20.08 14.63
CA PRO A 303 -5.36 -18.92 14.02
C PRO A 303 -4.41 -18.16 14.96
N TYR A 304 -4.49 -18.40 16.28
CA TYR A 304 -3.62 -17.77 17.29
C TYR A 304 -2.60 -18.72 17.93
N ALA A 305 -2.47 -19.94 17.41
CA ALA A 305 -1.60 -20.95 18.00
C ALA A 305 -0.14 -20.47 18.01
N LEU A 306 0.61 -20.76 19.07
CA LEU A 306 2.01 -20.36 19.22
C LEU A 306 3.02 -21.34 18.58
N LYS A 307 2.53 -22.37 17.87
CA LYS A 307 3.35 -23.37 17.16
C LYS A 307 2.80 -23.61 15.77
N TYR A 308 3.65 -23.71 14.76
CA TYR A 308 3.23 -23.97 13.38
C TYR A 308 2.50 -25.31 13.16
N SER A 309 2.71 -26.30 14.03
CA SER A 309 2.02 -27.61 13.99
C SER A 309 0.56 -27.51 14.45
N GLU A 310 0.24 -26.50 15.26
CA GLU A 310 -1.08 -26.24 15.84
C GLU A 310 -1.80 -25.09 15.12
N PHE A 311 -1.05 -24.25 14.40
CA PHE A 311 -1.55 -23.12 13.65
C PHE A 311 -2.40 -23.54 12.44
N ARG A 312 -3.56 -22.89 12.33
CA ARG A 312 -4.50 -23.05 11.22
C ARG A 312 -4.86 -21.67 10.68
N PRO A 313 -4.66 -21.41 9.38
CA PRO A 313 -4.94 -20.11 8.78
C PRO A 313 -6.43 -20.00 8.47
N GLU A 314 -7.26 -19.98 9.50
CA GLU A 314 -8.72 -19.95 9.51
C GLU A 314 -9.22 -18.54 9.84
N GLY A 315 -10.22 -18.03 9.10
CA GLY A 315 -10.79 -16.69 9.34
C GLY A 315 -10.63 -15.74 8.14
N ARG A 316 -11.38 -14.62 8.17
CA ARG A 316 -11.54 -13.69 7.04
C ARG A 316 -10.22 -13.12 6.54
N PHE A 317 -9.32 -12.74 7.45
CA PHE A 317 -7.97 -12.31 7.09
C PHE A 317 -7.22 -13.37 6.30
N TRP A 318 -7.24 -14.63 6.73
CA TRP A 318 -6.48 -15.70 6.07
C TRP A 318 -7.04 -16.10 4.71
N ASP A 319 -8.36 -16.01 4.52
CA ASP A 319 -8.98 -16.19 3.20
C ASP A 319 -8.62 -15.06 2.23
N ARG A 320 -8.65 -13.80 2.71
CA ARG A 320 -8.12 -12.65 1.96
C ARG A 320 -6.66 -12.85 1.59
N GLU A 321 -5.79 -13.20 2.53
CA GLU A 321 -4.35 -13.39 2.31
C GLU A 321 -4.03 -14.45 1.25
N ARG A 322 -4.92 -15.43 1.03
CA ARG A 322 -4.83 -16.44 -0.04
C ARG A 322 -5.46 -16.04 -1.37
N SER A 323 -6.19 -14.93 -1.42
CA SER A 323 -6.98 -14.49 -2.58
C SER A 323 -6.13 -14.07 -3.78
N GLU A 324 -6.77 -13.95 -4.94
CA GLU A 324 -6.11 -13.48 -6.16
C GLU A 324 -5.68 -12.00 -6.10
N PRO A 325 -6.47 -11.05 -5.57
CA PRO A 325 -6.02 -9.67 -5.32
C PRO A 325 -4.73 -9.58 -4.52
N GLU A 326 -4.58 -10.40 -3.48
CA GLU A 326 -3.35 -10.44 -2.68
C GLU A 326 -2.15 -10.97 -3.47
N PHE A 327 -2.36 -12.02 -4.27
CA PHE A 327 -1.34 -12.51 -5.18
C PHE A 327 -0.96 -11.47 -6.25
N TRP A 328 -1.93 -10.79 -6.87
CA TRP A 328 -1.68 -9.77 -7.89
C TRP A 328 -0.95 -8.55 -7.34
N ARG A 329 -1.31 -8.07 -6.15
CA ARG A 329 -0.72 -6.85 -5.58
C ARG A 329 0.62 -7.07 -4.88
N ARG A 330 0.87 -8.24 -4.26
CA ARG A 330 2.11 -8.51 -3.51
C ARG A 330 3.08 -9.54 -4.11
N GLU A 331 2.69 -10.43 -5.02
CA GLU A 331 3.56 -11.56 -5.42
C GLU A 331 3.80 -11.66 -6.93
N ALA A 332 2.78 -11.37 -7.75
CA ALA A 332 2.78 -11.65 -9.18
C ALA A 332 3.86 -10.88 -9.99
N ALA A 333 4.15 -11.38 -11.19
CA ALA A 333 4.81 -10.61 -12.22
C ALA A 333 3.78 -9.68 -12.92
N VAL A 334 4.16 -8.44 -13.21
CA VAL A 334 3.28 -7.48 -13.91
C VAL A 334 3.54 -7.56 -15.41
N ARG A 335 2.59 -8.16 -16.15
CA ARG A 335 2.70 -8.41 -17.60
C ARG A 335 3.01 -7.13 -18.37
N GLY A 336 4.00 -7.18 -19.26
CA GLY A 336 4.41 -6.03 -20.08
C GLY A 336 5.28 -5.01 -19.35
N THR A 337 5.80 -5.33 -18.17
CA THR A 337 6.76 -4.48 -17.43
C THR A 337 8.04 -5.26 -17.08
N GLN A 338 9.00 -4.57 -16.47
CA GLN A 338 10.22 -5.19 -15.92
C GLN A 338 9.97 -5.90 -14.57
N THR A 339 8.87 -5.61 -13.88
CA THR A 339 8.53 -6.18 -12.56
C THR A 339 8.17 -7.67 -12.68
N LYS A 340 9.08 -8.55 -12.26
CA LYS A 340 8.93 -10.03 -12.35
C LYS A 340 8.37 -10.70 -11.10
N TRP A 341 8.21 -9.95 -10.01
CA TRP A 341 7.70 -10.39 -8.71
C TRP A 341 7.33 -9.16 -7.89
N GLY A 342 6.60 -9.35 -6.79
CA GLY A 342 6.21 -8.25 -5.90
C GLY A 342 4.92 -7.54 -6.30
N GLY A 343 4.27 -8.00 -7.36
CA GLY A 343 2.95 -7.56 -7.80
C GLY A 343 2.86 -6.11 -8.24
N ASP A 344 1.62 -5.62 -8.29
CA ASP A 344 1.32 -4.22 -8.62
C ASP A 344 1.87 -3.25 -7.57
N ASN A 345 2.08 -3.65 -6.31
CA ASN A 345 2.77 -2.82 -5.29
C ASN A 345 4.20 -2.51 -5.73
N HIS A 346 4.98 -3.53 -6.08
CA HIS A 346 6.36 -3.35 -6.55
C HIS A 346 6.39 -2.54 -7.85
N TYR A 347 5.50 -2.84 -8.81
CA TYR A 347 5.44 -2.04 -10.04
C TYR A 347 5.11 -0.57 -9.77
N ALA A 348 4.08 -0.28 -8.95
CA ALA A 348 3.70 1.09 -8.63
C ALA A 348 4.81 1.85 -7.90
N SER A 349 5.46 1.25 -6.89
CA SER A 349 6.60 1.89 -6.23
C SER A 349 7.75 2.17 -7.19
N ASP A 350 8.24 1.16 -7.91
CA ASP A 350 9.35 1.31 -8.86
C ASP A 350 9.06 2.37 -9.93
N GLU A 351 7.83 2.38 -10.45
CA GLU A 351 7.41 3.30 -11.49
C GLU A 351 7.37 4.74 -10.97
N LEU A 352 6.85 4.99 -9.77
CA LEU A 352 6.91 6.32 -9.15
C LEU A 352 8.35 6.78 -8.88
N LEU A 353 9.25 5.89 -8.44
CA LEU A 353 10.68 6.21 -8.29
C LEU A 353 11.37 6.50 -9.63
N ARG A 354 11.00 5.78 -10.71
CA ARG A 354 11.43 6.12 -12.07
C ARG A 354 10.90 7.49 -12.48
N TYR A 355 9.66 7.84 -12.11
CA TYR A 355 9.09 9.16 -12.39
C TYR A 355 9.81 10.28 -11.66
N LEU A 356 10.22 10.09 -10.40
CA LEU A 356 11.12 11.01 -9.68
C LEU A 356 12.43 11.23 -10.43
N GLN A 357 13.13 10.14 -10.78
CA GLN A 357 14.41 10.19 -11.52
C GLN A 357 14.27 10.85 -12.89
N TYR A 358 13.14 10.64 -13.57
CA TYR A 358 12.84 11.20 -14.87
C TYR A 358 12.52 12.69 -14.77
N GLY A 359 11.53 13.05 -13.93
CA GLY A 359 11.03 14.41 -13.79
C GLY A 359 12.07 15.37 -13.23
N LEU A 360 12.85 14.98 -12.21
CA LEU A 360 13.96 15.79 -11.71
C LEU A 360 14.97 16.14 -12.82
N ARG A 361 15.26 15.22 -13.75
CA ARG A 361 16.14 15.49 -14.90
C ARG A 361 15.47 16.32 -15.99
N GLN A 362 14.16 16.24 -16.16
CA GLN A 362 13.44 17.08 -17.13
C GLN A 362 13.35 18.53 -16.62
N LEU A 363 12.89 18.69 -15.38
CA LEU A 363 12.56 19.97 -14.74
C LEU A 363 13.80 20.76 -14.26
N SER A 364 14.87 20.08 -13.84
CA SER A 364 16.06 20.72 -13.24
C SER A 364 17.34 20.37 -14.03
N PRO A 365 17.94 21.30 -14.82
CA PRO A 365 19.11 21.02 -15.66
C PRO A 365 20.33 20.46 -14.91
N GLU A 366 20.56 20.91 -13.68
CA GLU A 366 21.65 20.46 -12.80
C GLU A 366 21.53 18.98 -12.41
N MET A 367 20.30 18.45 -12.33
CA MET A 367 20.00 17.06 -11.97
C MET A 367 20.28 16.08 -13.10
N ARG A 368 20.53 16.58 -14.33
CA ARG A 368 20.97 15.80 -15.50
C ARG A 368 22.40 15.29 -15.37
N LYS A 369 23.22 15.88 -14.49
CA LYS A 369 24.62 15.49 -14.28
C LYS A 369 24.72 14.06 -13.70
N PRO A 370 25.72 13.25 -14.09
CA PRO A 370 26.01 11.99 -13.43
C PRO A 370 26.18 12.18 -11.92
N ALA A 371 25.69 11.22 -11.14
CA ALA A 371 25.72 11.23 -9.66
C ALA A 371 25.04 12.44 -8.96
N ALA A 372 24.27 13.29 -9.66
CA ALA A 372 23.45 14.33 -9.03
C ALA A 372 22.32 13.77 -8.14
N MET A 373 21.92 12.52 -8.40
CA MET A 373 21.00 11.73 -7.57
C MET A 373 21.59 10.35 -7.32
N GLY A 374 21.16 9.69 -6.25
CA GLY A 374 21.42 8.26 -6.06
C GLY A 374 20.63 7.40 -7.05
N GLY A 375 20.92 6.11 -7.08
CA GLY A 375 20.17 5.16 -7.93
C GLY A 375 18.81 4.77 -7.33
N ILE A 376 18.01 4.04 -8.10
CA ILE A 376 16.98 3.17 -7.53
C ILE A 376 17.71 1.86 -7.15
N VAL A 377 17.72 1.53 -5.87
CA VAL A 377 18.37 0.34 -5.30
C VAL A 377 17.34 -0.79 -5.11
N PRO A 378 17.76 -2.05 -4.85
CA PRO A 378 16.83 -3.12 -4.53
C PRO A 378 15.89 -2.74 -3.37
N PRO A 379 14.63 -3.20 -3.38
CA PRO A 379 13.64 -2.83 -2.38
C PRO A 379 14.01 -3.31 -0.97
N PHE A 380 13.37 -2.75 0.05
CA PHE A 380 13.43 -3.26 1.41
C PHE A 380 12.23 -4.15 1.70
N VAL A 381 12.49 -5.41 2.08
CA VAL A 381 11.47 -6.44 2.28
C VAL A 381 11.38 -6.83 3.76
N SER A 382 10.18 -6.78 4.35
CA SER A 382 9.87 -7.20 5.73
C SER A 382 8.33 -7.29 5.93
N THR A 383 7.83 -7.62 7.13
CA THR A 383 6.39 -7.60 7.47
C THR A 383 5.84 -6.18 7.71
N TYR A 384 6.03 -5.28 6.74
CA TYR A 384 5.53 -3.91 6.84
C TYR A 384 3.99 -3.87 6.93
N GLY A 385 3.49 -3.06 7.87
CA GLY A 385 2.05 -2.96 8.17
C GLY A 385 1.23 -2.45 6.98
N LEU A 386 1.58 -1.26 6.48
CA LEU A 386 0.87 -0.59 5.39
C LEU A 386 0.62 -1.50 4.15
N PRO A 387 1.64 -2.09 3.48
CA PRO A 387 1.40 -2.92 2.30
C PRO A 387 0.61 -4.22 2.61
N THR A 388 0.59 -4.67 3.86
CA THR A 388 -0.13 -5.89 4.27
C THR A 388 -1.61 -5.61 4.53
N TYR A 389 -1.93 -4.65 5.41
CA TYR A 389 -3.27 -4.50 6.02
C TYR A 389 -4.14 -3.41 5.39
N ILE A 390 -3.86 -3.02 4.13
CA ILE A 390 -4.76 -2.15 3.34
C ILE A 390 -5.32 -2.86 2.11
N ASN A 391 -6.58 -2.58 1.77
CA ASN A 391 -7.19 -3.01 0.51
C ASN A 391 -6.93 -2.01 -0.61
N ALA A 392 -5.65 -1.81 -0.92
CA ALA A 392 -5.19 -0.94 -2.00
C ALA A 392 -3.90 -1.47 -2.63
N ILE A 393 -3.56 -0.92 -3.79
CA ILE A 393 -2.20 -1.02 -4.32
C ILE A 393 -1.33 -0.05 -3.50
N SER A 394 -0.25 -0.56 -2.90
CA SER A 394 0.64 0.18 -2.02
C SER A 394 1.92 0.53 -2.74
N ALA A 395 2.08 1.82 -3.10
CA ALA A 395 3.34 2.39 -3.56
C ALA A 395 4.08 3.02 -2.36
N TYR A 396 4.78 2.20 -1.57
CA TYR A 396 5.62 2.68 -0.47
C TYR A 396 6.99 3.06 -1.04
N LEU A 397 7.38 4.32 -0.86
CA LEU A 397 8.53 4.97 -1.48
C LEU A 397 9.50 5.50 -0.42
N GLU A 398 10.74 5.03 -0.48
CA GLU A 398 11.88 5.64 0.19
C GLU A 398 12.61 6.51 -0.83
N ILE A 399 12.40 7.83 -0.79
CA ILE A 399 12.76 8.72 -1.92
C ILE A 399 14.18 9.30 -1.84
N ALA A 400 14.86 9.11 -0.71
CA ALA A 400 16.21 9.61 -0.44
C ALA A 400 16.74 9.03 0.89
N HIS A 401 18.02 9.26 1.18
CA HIS A 401 18.61 8.96 2.48
C HIS A 401 19.02 10.25 3.20
N LEU A 402 18.42 10.56 4.35
CA LEU A 402 18.54 11.89 4.97
C LEU A 402 19.95 12.19 5.51
N ASN A 403 20.74 11.18 5.88
CA ASN A 403 22.13 11.35 6.27
C ASN A 403 23.10 11.54 5.07
N VAL A 404 22.70 11.19 3.85
CA VAL A 404 23.53 11.36 2.64
C VAL A 404 23.38 12.78 2.09
N LYS A 405 24.46 13.58 2.11
CA LYS A 405 24.44 15.02 1.76
C LYS A 405 23.75 15.32 0.42
N ARG A 406 24.02 14.53 -0.63
CA ARG A 406 23.42 14.67 -1.97
C ARG A 406 21.90 14.49 -1.92
N ASP A 407 21.44 13.41 -1.32
CA ASP A 407 20.02 13.06 -1.28
C ASP A 407 19.23 14.01 -0.38
N ARG A 408 19.81 14.38 0.76
CA ARG A 408 19.29 15.45 1.63
C ARG A 408 19.14 16.77 0.89
N GLN A 409 20.17 17.21 0.15
CA GLN A 409 20.10 18.44 -0.64
C GLN A 409 18.95 18.38 -1.65
N MET A 410 18.80 17.25 -2.36
CA MET A 410 17.70 17.03 -3.29
C MET A 410 16.33 17.19 -2.60
N VAL A 411 16.04 16.46 -1.52
CA VAL A 411 14.70 16.53 -0.90
C VAL A 411 14.41 17.85 -0.18
N LEU A 412 15.44 18.60 0.23
CA LEU A 412 15.24 19.95 0.79
C LEU A 412 15.00 21.00 -0.29
N THR A 413 15.71 20.97 -1.43
CA THR A 413 15.64 22.05 -2.43
C THR A 413 14.85 21.71 -3.70
N LYS A 414 14.36 20.48 -3.86
CA LYS A 414 13.63 20.01 -5.04
C LYS A 414 12.25 19.44 -4.74
N GLN A 415 11.65 19.87 -3.63
CA GLN A 415 10.32 19.41 -3.20
C GLN A 415 9.23 19.62 -4.25
N ASP A 416 9.30 20.71 -5.02
CA ASP A 416 8.31 20.99 -6.08
C ASP A 416 8.48 20.04 -7.27
N GLU A 417 9.71 19.91 -7.78
CA GLU A 417 9.99 18.98 -8.88
C GLU A 417 9.72 17.52 -8.48
N ILE A 418 9.97 17.14 -7.22
CA ILE A 418 9.57 15.83 -6.64
C ILE A 418 8.04 15.68 -6.68
N ALA A 419 7.30 16.63 -6.11
CA ALA A 419 5.83 16.58 -6.02
C ALA A 419 5.16 16.52 -7.40
N ARG A 420 5.66 17.30 -8.35
CA ARG A 420 5.24 17.30 -9.77
C ARG A 420 5.51 15.95 -10.42
N SER A 421 6.69 15.38 -10.19
CA SER A 421 7.06 14.06 -10.70
C SER A 421 6.18 12.95 -10.14
N LEU A 422 5.84 13.00 -8.83
CA LEU A 422 4.92 12.06 -8.21
C LEU A 422 3.50 12.20 -8.77
N ALA A 423 2.95 13.42 -8.88
CA ALA A 423 1.60 13.63 -9.39
C ALA A 423 1.45 13.13 -10.85
N VAL A 424 2.46 13.38 -11.70
CA VAL A 424 2.50 12.86 -13.08
C VAL A 424 2.67 11.34 -13.11
N GLY A 425 3.49 10.76 -12.24
CA GLY A 425 3.65 9.31 -12.12
C GLY A 425 2.37 8.62 -11.66
N ILE A 426 1.67 9.18 -10.67
CA ILE A 426 0.38 8.71 -10.19
C ILE A 426 -0.65 8.75 -11.32
N TYR A 427 -0.76 9.86 -12.06
CA TYR A 427 -1.61 9.93 -13.25
C TYR A 427 -1.26 8.82 -14.27
N SER A 428 0.02 8.58 -14.53
CA SER A 428 0.47 7.52 -15.44
C SER A 428 0.06 6.12 -14.99
N LEU A 429 -0.04 5.87 -13.69
CA LEU A 429 -0.53 4.58 -13.15
C LEU A 429 -2.04 4.38 -13.38
N PHE A 430 -2.83 5.44 -13.58
CA PHE A 430 -4.27 5.34 -13.87
C PHE A 430 -4.62 5.47 -15.36
N ALA A 431 -3.92 6.34 -16.09
CA ALA A 431 -4.26 6.69 -17.47
C ALA A 431 -3.26 6.15 -18.51
N GLY A 432 -2.03 5.82 -18.10
CA GLY A 432 -0.90 5.61 -19.01
C GLY A 432 -0.37 6.93 -19.58
N MET A 433 0.90 6.95 -19.97
CA MET A 433 1.52 8.11 -20.61
C MET A 433 2.77 7.74 -21.42
N GLU A 434 2.83 8.16 -22.68
CA GLU A 434 4.03 8.07 -23.50
C GLU A 434 5.04 9.17 -23.12
N LEU A 435 6.25 8.79 -22.75
CA LEU A 435 7.29 9.75 -22.35
C LEU A 435 8.10 10.30 -23.54
N LYS A 436 8.61 11.54 -23.41
CA LYS A 436 9.51 12.16 -24.39
C LYS A 436 10.66 11.22 -24.77
N LYS A 437 10.95 11.08 -26.07
CA LYS A 437 11.84 10.03 -26.62
C LYS A 437 13.33 10.30 -26.41
N ASP A 438 13.71 11.53 -26.09
CA ASP A 438 15.07 12.05 -25.99
C ASP A 438 15.74 11.85 -24.61
N TYR A 439 15.00 11.36 -23.61
CA TYR A 439 15.54 11.11 -22.27
C TYR A 439 16.64 10.04 -22.26
N LYS A 440 17.85 10.44 -21.85
CA LYS A 440 19.05 9.58 -21.75
C LYS A 440 19.41 9.17 -20.31
N GLY A 441 18.49 9.32 -19.35
CA GLY A 441 18.74 8.95 -17.95
C GLY A 441 18.62 7.43 -17.70
N PRO A 442 19.23 6.90 -16.63
CA PRO A 442 19.33 5.45 -16.38
C PRO A 442 17.99 4.79 -16.01
N TYR A 443 17.05 5.56 -15.46
CA TYR A 443 15.75 5.08 -15.01
C TYR A 443 14.66 5.77 -15.82
N ARG A 444 14.19 5.11 -16.89
CA ARG A 444 13.05 5.57 -17.69
C ARG A 444 11.79 4.83 -17.22
N PRO A 445 10.72 5.53 -16.82
CA PRO A 445 9.44 4.90 -16.51
C PRO A 445 8.88 4.14 -17.72
N ALA A 446 8.10 3.09 -17.46
CA ALA A 446 7.39 2.34 -18.48
C ALA A 446 6.20 3.11 -19.08
N GLY A 447 5.60 4.03 -18.32
CA GLY A 447 4.43 4.81 -18.74
C GLY A 447 3.13 4.00 -18.80
N LYS A 448 3.09 2.81 -18.19
CA LYS A 448 1.96 1.88 -18.30
C LYS A 448 0.98 2.03 -17.12
N ALA A 449 -0.31 2.11 -17.43
CA ALA A 449 -1.39 2.03 -16.45
C ALA A 449 -1.47 0.66 -15.75
N LEU A 450 -1.92 0.71 -14.49
CA LEU A 450 -2.31 -0.44 -13.69
C LEU A 450 -3.55 -1.10 -14.30
N ASP A 451 -3.58 -2.44 -14.23
CA ASP A 451 -4.78 -3.20 -14.55
C ASP A 451 -5.68 -3.22 -13.30
N LEU A 452 -6.48 -2.17 -13.14
CA LEU A 452 -7.43 -2.04 -12.02
C LEU A 452 -8.66 -2.92 -12.21
N GLY A 453 -9.03 -3.22 -13.46
CA GLY A 453 -10.25 -3.96 -13.80
C GLY A 453 -10.33 -5.32 -13.10
N LYS A 454 -9.21 -6.05 -12.98
CA LYS A 454 -9.16 -7.34 -12.25
C LYS A 454 -9.53 -7.24 -10.76
N TYR A 455 -9.26 -6.10 -10.11
CA TYR A 455 -9.63 -5.84 -8.71
C TYR A 455 -11.10 -5.39 -8.61
N GLU A 456 -11.56 -4.59 -9.56
CA GLU A 456 -12.92 -4.05 -9.61
C GLU A 456 -13.95 -5.13 -9.96
N SER A 457 -13.57 -6.12 -10.78
CA SER A 457 -14.37 -7.30 -11.15
C SER A 457 -14.05 -8.55 -10.33
N TYR A 458 -13.39 -8.41 -9.17
CA TYR A 458 -13.10 -9.55 -8.29
C TYR A 458 -14.41 -10.24 -7.85
N LYS A 459 -14.36 -11.57 -7.70
CA LYS A 459 -15.54 -12.44 -7.54
C LYS A 459 -16.40 -12.16 -6.30
N GLU A 460 -15.84 -11.51 -5.27
CA GLU A 460 -16.54 -11.13 -4.03
C GLU A 460 -17.00 -9.65 -4.06
N GLY A 461 -16.91 -8.99 -5.22
CA GLY A 461 -17.12 -7.56 -5.38
C GLY A 461 -15.81 -6.78 -5.50
N ASN A 462 -15.92 -5.47 -5.71
CA ASN A 462 -14.78 -4.58 -5.93
C ASN A 462 -13.82 -4.61 -4.72
N TYR A 463 -12.63 -5.17 -4.92
CA TYR A 463 -11.63 -5.43 -3.87
C TYR A 463 -11.27 -4.18 -3.05
N PHE A 464 -11.23 -3.00 -3.67
CA PHE A 464 -10.92 -1.74 -2.99
C PHE A 464 -12.07 -1.27 -2.10
N LYS A 465 -13.32 -1.59 -2.46
CA LYS A 465 -14.51 -1.08 -1.77
C LYS A 465 -15.03 -2.01 -0.67
N ILE A 466 -14.83 -3.33 -0.77
CA ILE A 466 -15.31 -4.32 0.22
C ILE A 466 -14.65 -4.24 1.62
N VAL A 467 -13.63 -3.40 1.82
CA VAL A 467 -12.83 -3.41 3.06
C VAL A 467 -13.55 -2.87 4.31
N THR A 468 -14.65 -2.13 4.14
CA THR A 468 -15.47 -1.61 5.26
C THR A 468 -16.88 -2.19 5.30
N ASP A 469 -17.15 -3.21 4.48
CA ASP A 469 -18.49 -3.76 4.27
C ASP A 469 -18.80 -4.90 5.25
#